data_AF-A0A3M6ZLD6-F1
#
_entry.id   AF-A0A3M6ZLD6-F1
#
_cell.length_a   1.000
_cell.length_b   1.000
_cell.length_c   1.000
_cell.angle_alpha   90.00
_cell.angle_beta   90.00
_cell.angle_gamma   90.00
#
_symmetry.space_group_name_H-M   'P 1'
#
loop_
_entity.id
_entity.type
_entity.pdbx_description
1 polymer ?
#
loop_
_entity_poly.entity_id
_entity_poly.type
_entity_poly.pdbx_seq_one_letter_code
_entity_poly.pdbx_strand_id
1 'polypeptide(L)'
;MLILTLALVQGAFAFPWVANVQGVDSSILKRSALLERDTPDCPFNPNHQPAAPVTSKYPYNNAKDGKPGNGKGGYLVPAPGDTAHEFRKPNPKTDIRGLNAAANHGFLARDGITTYNELVDAQQNLYNVGYDLANLLAIAGVGLDGDLVGTGKLSIGCDATSRTASTGNLLADELGLNGHNHFEADASLTRNDYFLADGDNYRW
;
A
#
# COMPACT_ATOMS: atom_id res chain seq x y z
N MET A 1 -18.92 27.15 9.07
CA MET A 1 -18.80 26.30 10.29
C MET A 1 -17.85 25.11 10.13
N LEU A 2 -17.64 24.58 8.92
CA LEU A 2 -16.76 23.41 8.68
C LEU A 2 -15.24 23.71 8.80
N ILE A 3 -14.82 24.96 8.53
CA ILE A 3 -13.40 25.35 8.58
C ILE A 3 -12.90 25.51 10.04
N LEU A 4 -13.78 25.87 10.98
CA LEU A 4 -13.43 26.03 12.40
C LEU A 4 -13.24 24.68 13.12
N THR A 5 -13.94 23.64 12.67
CA THR A 5 -13.85 22.28 13.23
C THR A 5 -12.57 21.54 12.80
N LEU A 6 -12.01 21.85 11.62
CA LEU A 6 -10.76 21.22 11.15
C LEU A 6 -9.52 21.66 11.93
N ALA A 7 -9.44 22.95 12.30
CA ALA A 7 -8.31 23.49 13.05
C ALA A 7 -8.17 22.88 14.46
N LEU A 8 -9.30 22.48 15.07
CA LEU A 8 -9.34 21.89 16.41
C LEU A 8 -8.82 20.45 16.42
N VAL A 9 -9.01 19.68 15.34
CA VAL A 9 -8.56 18.29 15.25
C VAL A 9 -7.03 18.21 15.13
N GLN A 10 -6.41 19.02 14.25
CA GLN A 10 -4.94 19.09 14.18
C GLN A 10 -4.32 19.68 15.47
N GLY A 11 -4.99 20.65 16.09
CA GLY A 11 -4.58 21.19 17.39
C GLY A 11 -4.53 20.12 18.49
N ALA A 12 -5.45 19.16 18.51
CA ALA A 12 -5.46 18.09 19.51
C ALA A 12 -4.33 17.05 19.34
N PHE A 13 -3.85 16.81 18.11
CA PHE A 13 -2.69 15.94 17.88
C PHE A 13 -1.36 16.64 18.16
N ALA A 14 -1.24 17.94 17.83
CA ALA A 14 -0.08 18.75 18.19
C ALA A 14 -0.02 19.08 19.69
N PHE A 15 -1.17 19.12 20.36
CA PHE A 15 -1.32 19.42 21.79
C PHE A 15 -2.27 18.41 22.46
N PRO A 16 -1.80 17.21 22.81
CA PRO A 16 -2.62 16.12 23.37
C PRO A 16 -3.41 16.49 24.63
N TRP A 17 -2.94 17.50 25.38
CA TRP A 17 -3.61 18.00 26.58
C TRP A 17 -4.96 18.67 26.29
N VAL A 18 -5.17 19.20 25.07
CA VAL A 18 -6.41 19.88 24.66
C VAL A 18 -7.62 18.95 24.72
N ALA A 19 -7.44 17.65 24.44
CA ALA A 19 -8.50 16.65 24.50
C ALA A 19 -9.04 16.40 25.93
N ASN A 20 -8.29 16.81 26.96
CA ASN A 20 -8.62 16.65 28.38
C ASN A 20 -9.00 17.97 29.07
N VAL A 21 -9.13 19.07 28.33
CA VAL A 21 -9.55 20.37 28.89
C VAL A 21 -11.03 20.33 29.22
N GLN A 22 -11.37 20.71 30.46
CA GLN A 22 -12.74 20.79 30.93
C GLN A 22 -13.55 21.78 30.07
N GLY A 23 -14.61 21.29 29.42
CA GLY A 23 -15.48 22.08 28.55
C GLY A 23 -15.23 21.94 27.05
N VAL A 24 -14.22 21.18 26.62
CA VAL A 24 -14.00 20.82 25.20
C VAL A 24 -14.75 19.53 24.87
N ASP A 25 -15.60 19.55 23.85
CA ASP A 25 -16.25 18.33 23.33
C ASP A 25 -15.26 17.53 22.48
N SER A 26 -14.66 16.50 23.08
CA SER A 26 -13.73 15.57 22.43
C SER A 26 -14.40 14.30 21.90
N SER A 27 -15.74 14.25 21.84
CA SER A 27 -16.48 13.07 21.37
C SER A 27 -16.17 12.71 19.91
N ILE A 28 -15.86 13.71 19.07
CA ILE A 28 -15.47 13.52 17.66
C ILE A 28 -14.11 12.83 17.50
N LEU A 29 -13.16 13.08 18.42
CA LEU A 29 -11.84 12.42 18.45
C LEU A 29 -11.92 10.97 18.93
N LYS A 30 -12.96 10.63 19.70
CA LYS A 30 -13.20 9.26 20.19
C LYS A 30 -13.90 8.39 19.15
N ARG A 31 -14.74 8.97 18.28
CA ARG A 31 -15.44 8.24 17.20
C ARG A 31 -14.51 7.83 16.05
N SER A 32 -13.42 8.56 15.87
CA SER A 32 -12.46 8.32 14.81
C SER A 32 -11.44 7.22 15.17
N ALA A 33 -11.46 6.71 16.41
CA ALA A 33 -10.50 5.74 16.95
C ALA A 33 -10.90 4.27 16.70
N LEU A 34 -11.92 3.99 15.91
CA LEU A 34 -12.26 2.64 15.46
C LEU A 34 -12.11 2.59 13.94
N LEU A 35 -10.92 2.15 13.53
CA LEU A 35 -10.48 1.85 12.19
C LEU A 35 -11.35 0.76 11.55
N GLU A 36 -12.55 1.13 11.08
CA GLU A 36 -13.39 0.28 10.24
C GLU A 36 -13.77 1.10 8.99
N ARG A 37 -12.73 1.47 8.24
CA ARG A 37 -12.84 2.16 6.93
C ARG A 37 -12.59 1.22 5.75
N ASP A 38 -12.25 -0.05 6.00
CA ASP A 38 -12.07 -1.03 4.93
C ASP A 38 -13.32 -1.10 4.05
N THR A 39 -13.12 -1.18 2.75
CA THR A 39 -14.23 -1.42 1.83
C THR A 39 -14.88 -2.79 2.13
N PRO A 40 -16.22 -2.92 2.09
CA PRO A 40 -16.94 -4.10 2.60
C PRO A 40 -16.49 -5.45 2.04
N ASP A 41 -16.00 -5.48 0.81
CA ASP A 41 -15.59 -6.71 0.11
C ASP A 41 -14.07 -6.87 0.01
N CYS A 42 -13.29 -6.07 0.74
CA CYS A 42 -11.84 -6.14 0.68
C CYS A 42 -11.31 -7.44 1.33
N PRO A 43 -10.63 -8.33 0.58
CA PRO A 43 -10.16 -9.60 1.13
C PRO A 43 -9.23 -9.42 2.33
N PHE A 44 -9.33 -10.34 3.30
CA PHE A 44 -8.50 -10.33 4.50
C PHE A 44 -7.79 -11.66 4.73
N ASN A 45 -6.47 -11.59 4.84
CA ASN A 45 -5.64 -12.70 5.31
C ASN A 45 -5.21 -12.46 6.76
N PRO A 46 -5.68 -13.25 7.74
CA PRO A 46 -5.25 -13.10 9.13
C PRO A 46 -3.79 -13.51 9.37
N ASN A 47 -3.19 -14.26 8.44
CA ASN A 47 -1.80 -14.70 8.51
C ASN A 47 -0.97 -13.95 7.45
N HIS A 48 -0.76 -12.66 7.69
CA HIS A 48 0.11 -11.83 6.86
C HIS A 48 1.53 -12.41 6.83
N GLN A 49 2.11 -12.50 5.62
CA GLN A 49 3.48 -12.90 5.40
C GLN A 49 4.15 -11.85 4.51
N PRO A 50 5.31 -11.32 4.90
CA PRO A 50 6.03 -10.37 4.06
C PRO A 50 6.49 -11.04 2.76
N ALA A 51 6.96 -10.23 1.82
CA ALA A 51 7.59 -10.67 0.59
C ALA A 51 8.69 -11.70 0.88
N ALA A 52 8.79 -12.70 -0.01
CA ALA A 52 9.88 -13.65 0.06
C ALA A 52 11.22 -12.91 -0.15
N PRO A 53 12.24 -13.16 0.69
CA PRO A 53 13.51 -12.47 0.53
C PRO A 53 14.29 -13.02 -0.67
N VAL A 54 15.03 -12.16 -1.36
CA VAL A 54 16.05 -12.60 -2.32
C VAL A 54 17.24 -13.21 -1.56
N THR A 55 17.82 -14.27 -2.10
CA THR A 55 18.85 -15.07 -1.41
C THR A 55 20.21 -14.95 -2.09
N SER A 56 21.28 -15.44 -1.46
CA SER A 56 22.59 -15.52 -2.12
C SER A 56 22.59 -16.44 -3.36
N LYS A 57 21.71 -17.45 -3.38
CA LYS A 57 21.52 -18.35 -4.51
C LYS A 57 20.71 -17.71 -5.64
N TYR A 58 19.71 -16.90 -5.29
CA TYR A 58 18.82 -16.19 -6.21
C TYR A 58 18.82 -14.69 -5.86
N PRO A 59 19.91 -13.96 -6.19
CA PRO A 59 20.06 -12.58 -5.75
C PRO A 59 19.30 -11.59 -6.64
N TYR A 60 19.06 -11.92 -7.90
CA TYR A 60 18.52 -10.98 -8.90
C TYR A 60 19.33 -9.67 -8.91
N ASN A 61 18.67 -8.52 -8.86
CA ASN A 61 19.34 -7.22 -8.73
C ASN A 61 19.83 -6.95 -7.28
N ASN A 62 19.60 -7.86 -6.34
CA ASN A 62 20.05 -7.82 -4.94
C ASN A 62 19.62 -6.56 -4.17
N ALA A 63 18.51 -5.94 -4.56
CA ALA A 63 17.90 -4.87 -3.78
C ALA A 63 17.28 -5.48 -2.51
N LYS A 64 17.55 -4.83 -1.36
CA LYS A 64 17.11 -5.28 -0.04
C LYS A 64 16.90 -4.08 0.87
N ASP A 65 15.87 -4.15 1.70
CA ASP A 65 15.55 -3.15 2.72
C ASP A 65 15.36 -1.74 2.13
N GLY A 66 14.80 -1.67 0.90
CA GLY A 66 14.56 -0.42 0.20
C GLY A 66 15.84 0.30 -0.26
N LYS A 67 16.95 -0.42 -0.42
CA LYS A 67 18.25 0.13 -0.83
C LYS A 67 18.53 -0.09 -2.32
N PRO A 68 19.49 0.65 -2.90
CA PRO A 68 19.92 0.42 -4.28
C PRO A 68 20.43 -1.02 -4.48
N GLY A 69 19.91 -1.68 -5.51
CA GLY A 69 20.45 -2.93 -6.01
C GLY A 69 21.76 -2.73 -6.79
N ASN A 70 22.20 -3.80 -7.45
CA ASN A 70 23.45 -3.84 -8.22
C ASN A 70 23.40 -3.00 -9.51
N GLY A 71 22.22 -2.56 -9.94
CA GLY A 71 22.03 -1.82 -11.19
C GLY A 71 22.35 -2.63 -12.45
N LYS A 72 22.29 -3.97 -12.35
CA LYS A 72 22.58 -4.89 -13.45
C LYS A 72 21.34 -5.70 -13.75
N GLY A 73 20.96 -5.80 -15.01
CA GLY A 73 19.87 -6.67 -15.48
C GLY A 73 20.36 -8.00 -16.05
N GLY A 74 19.48 -8.66 -16.82
CA GLY A 74 19.81 -9.91 -17.52
C GLY A 74 19.58 -11.18 -16.69
N TYR A 75 18.88 -11.08 -15.56
CA TYR A 75 18.47 -12.23 -14.79
C TYR A 75 17.18 -12.84 -15.35
N LEU A 76 17.06 -14.17 -15.26
CA LEU A 76 15.76 -14.82 -15.36
C LEU A 76 15.04 -14.62 -14.03
N VAL A 77 13.87 -13.99 -14.06
CA VAL A 77 13.05 -13.74 -12.87
C VAL A 77 11.64 -14.31 -13.08
N PRO A 78 11.18 -15.25 -12.22
CA PRO A 78 11.98 -15.96 -11.22
C PRO A 78 13.03 -16.86 -11.86
N ALA A 79 14.14 -17.08 -11.15
CA ALA A 79 15.20 -17.97 -11.62
C ALA A 79 14.72 -19.43 -11.57
N PRO A 80 15.13 -20.30 -12.51
CA PRO A 80 14.78 -21.73 -12.45
C PRO A 80 15.14 -22.36 -11.10
N GLY A 81 14.15 -22.98 -10.47
CA GLY A 81 14.29 -23.63 -9.16
C GLY A 81 14.14 -22.70 -7.95
N ASP A 82 13.88 -21.41 -8.14
CA ASP A 82 13.47 -20.51 -7.05
C ASP A 82 11.99 -20.74 -6.69
N THR A 83 11.75 -21.63 -5.74
CA THR A 83 10.40 -21.96 -5.25
C THR A 83 9.80 -20.87 -4.38
N ALA A 84 10.61 -19.91 -3.88
CA ALA A 84 10.07 -18.81 -3.08
C ALA A 84 9.29 -17.83 -3.96
N HIS A 85 9.79 -17.61 -5.18
CA HIS A 85 9.20 -16.71 -6.18
C HIS A 85 8.45 -17.41 -7.31
N GLU A 86 8.10 -18.69 -7.13
CA GLU A 86 7.22 -19.39 -8.06
C GLU A 86 5.86 -18.68 -8.17
N PHE A 87 5.24 -18.79 -9.35
CA PHE A 87 3.88 -18.30 -9.53
C PHE A 87 2.93 -19.05 -8.60
N ARG A 88 2.13 -18.30 -7.85
CA ARG A 88 0.97 -18.83 -7.14
C ARG A 88 -0.25 -18.03 -7.53
N LYS A 89 -1.30 -18.73 -7.95
CA LYS A 89 -2.59 -18.11 -8.25
C LYS A 89 -3.10 -17.43 -6.97
N PRO A 90 -3.58 -16.18 -7.06
CA PRO A 90 -4.12 -15.50 -5.89
C PRO A 90 -5.40 -16.18 -5.40
N ASN A 91 -5.58 -16.20 -4.08
CA ASN A 91 -6.80 -16.63 -3.44
C ASN A 91 -7.75 -15.43 -3.28
N PRO A 92 -8.89 -15.39 -4.00
CA PRO A 92 -9.79 -14.24 -3.97
C PRO A 92 -10.43 -13.98 -2.60
N LYS A 93 -10.39 -14.95 -1.67
CA LYS A 93 -10.91 -14.77 -0.31
C LYS A 93 -9.93 -14.07 0.63
N THR A 94 -8.64 -14.09 0.32
CA THR A 94 -7.58 -13.61 1.23
C THR A 94 -6.67 -12.56 0.61
N ASP A 95 -6.59 -12.48 -0.72
CA ASP A 95 -5.53 -11.74 -1.41
C ASP A 95 -6.10 -10.55 -2.20
N ILE A 96 -5.67 -9.32 -1.86
CA ILE A 96 -6.05 -8.06 -2.51
C ILE A 96 -5.25 -7.85 -3.81
N ARG A 97 -5.90 -7.57 -4.94
CA ARG A 97 -5.26 -7.54 -6.27
C ARG A 97 -5.05 -6.15 -6.86
N GLY A 98 -3.95 -6.00 -7.61
CA GLY A 98 -3.54 -4.83 -8.40
C GLY A 98 -2.13 -5.01 -8.99
N LEU A 99 -1.07 -4.89 -8.17
CA LEU A 99 0.33 -5.23 -8.56
C LEU A 99 0.56 -6.75 -8.70
N ASN A 100 -0.17 -7.35 -9.64
CA ASN A 100 -0.47 -8.77 -9.68
C ASN A 100 0.74 -9.66 -9.90
N ALA A 101 1.62 -9.36 -10.85
CA ALA A 101 2.79 -10.20 -11.09
C ALA A 101 3.73 -10.22 -9.88
N ALA A 102 3.97 -9.07 -9.24
CA ALA A 102 4.85 -8.99 -8.08
C ALA A 102 4.30 -9.75 -6.86
N ALA A 103 3.01 -9.61 -6.55
CA ALA A 103 2.37 -10.37 -5.48
C ALA A 103 2.22 -11.87 -5.83
N ASN A 104 1.82 -12.22 -7.05
CA ASN A 104 1.67 -13.62 -7.49
C ASN A 104 3.02 -14.37 -7.57
N HIS A 105 4.13 -13.65 -7.65
CA HIS A 105 5.48 -14.21 -7.55
C HIS A 105 6.15 -13.94 -6.20
N GLY A 106 5.44 -13.42 -5.19
CA GLY A 106 5.96 -13.27 -3.83
C GLY A 106 7.07 -12.23 -3.65
N PHE A 107 7.31 -11.36 -4.65
CA PHE A 107 8.18 -10.18 -4.51
C PHE A 107 7.53 -9.07 -3.69
N LEU A 108 6.20 -9.08 -3.61
CA LEU A 108 5.42 -8.37 -2.60
C LEU A 108 4.70 -9.40 -1.73
N ALA A 109 4.25 -8.98 -0.55
CA ALA A 109 3.35 -9.77 0.27
C ALA A 109 2.14 -10.26 -0.56
N ARG A 110 1.87 -11.56 -0.49
CA ARG A 110 0.90 -12.22 -1.39
C ARG A 110 -0.55 -11.85 -1.06
N ASP A 111 -0.81 -11.42 0.16
CA ASP A 111 -2.12 -10.92 0.58
C ASP A 111 -2.43 -9.52 0.05
N GLY A 112 -1.44 -8.80 -0.49
CA GLY A 112 -1.59 -7.50 -1.11
C GLY A 112 -1.47 -6.30 -0.17
N ILE A 113 -1.07 -6.51 1.10
CA ILE A 113 -0.66 -5.42 1.99
C ILE A 113 0.86 -5.36 2.00
N THR A 114 1.44 -4.34 1.38
CA THR A 114 2.88 -4.24 1.20
C THR A 114 3.47 -3.03 1.93
N THR A 115 4.76 -3.10 2.23
CA THR A 115 5.54 -1.98 2.77
C THR A 115 6.24 -1.20 1.66
N TYR A 116 6.64 0.02 1.98
CA TYR A 116 7.50 0.87 1.15
C TYR A 116 8.78 0.14 0.70
N ASN A 117 9.47 -0.54 1.62
CA ASN A 117 10.72 -1.26 1.29
C ASN A 117 10.46 -2.41 0.32
N GLU A 118 9.39 -3.18 0.52
CA GLU A 118 8.99 -4.25 -0.40
C GLU A 118 8.69 -3.70 -1.81
N LEU A 119 8.03 -2.54 -1.91
CA LEU A 119 7.79 -1.88 -3.21
C LEU A 119 9.11 -1.51 -3.90
N VAL A 120 10.04 -0.90 -3.18
CA VAL A 120 11.35 -0.50 -3.73
C VAL A 120 12.17 -1.71 -4.14
N ASP A 121 12.18 -2.77 -3.33
CA ASP A 121 12.92 -4.00 -3.60
C ASP A 121 12.30 -4.78 -4.77
N ALA A 122 10.97 -4.92 -4.80
CA ALA A 122 10.26 -5.65 -5.86
C ALA A 122 10.48 -5.01 -7.23
N GLN A 123 10.36 -3.69 -7.34
CA GLN A 123 10.58 -2.99 -8.61
C GLN A 123 11.97 -3.23 -9.18
N GLN A 124 12.99 -3.20 -8.31
CA GLN A 124 14.39 -3.43 -8.70
C GLN A 124 14.68 -4.90 -9.01
N ASN A 125 14.18 -5.84 -8.20
CA ASN A 125 14.49 -7.27 -8.33
C ASN A 125 13.67 -7.98 -9.41
N LEU A 126 12.39 -7.62 -9.54
CA LEU A 126 11.48 -8.25 -10.50
C LEU A 126 11.56 -7.63 -11.89
N TYR A 127 11.54 -6.29 -11.95
CA TYR A 127 11.43 -5.57 -13.22
C TYR A 127 12.73 -4.87 -13.64
N ASN A 128 13.78 -4.94 -12.83
CA ASN A 128 15.04 -4.25 -13.07
C ASN A 128 14.87 -2.73 -13.24
N VAL A 129 13.88 -2.14 -12.55
CA VAL A 129 13.68 -0.69 -12.47
C VAL A 129 14.84 -0.08 -11.69
N GLY A 130 15.36 1.06 -12.14
CA GLY A 130 16.44 1.76 -11.46
C GLY A 130 16.00 2.28 -10.08
N TYR A 131 16.94 2.34 -9.13
CA TYR A 131 16.65 2.71 -7.73
C TYR A 131 15.89 4.03 -7.60
N ASP A 132 16.32 5.08 -8.30
CA ASP A 132 15.70 6.41 -8.18
C ASP A 132 14.22 6.40 -8.61
N LEU A 133 13.91 5.69 -9.70
CA LEU A 133 12.53 5.55 -10.16
C LEU A 133 11.71 4.64 -9.24
N ALA A 134 12.29 3.53 -8.77
CA ALA A 134 11.62 2.63 -7.83
C ALA A 134 11.26 3.36 -6.51
N ASN A 135 12.18 4.19 -6.02
CA ASN A 135 12.00 5.00 -4.83
C ASN A 135 10.91 6.07 -5.05
N LEU A 136 10.98 6.83 -6.16
CA LEU A 136 9.96 7.80 -6.52
C LEU A 136 8.55 7.18 -6.59
N LEU A 137 8.41 6.04 -7.26
CA LEU A 137 7.11 5.35 -7.39
C LEU A 137 6.61 4.79 -6.06
N ALA A 138 7.50 4.29 -5.19
CA ALA A 138 7.12 3.83 -3.87
C ALA A 138 6.70 4.99 -2.95
N ILE A 139 7.40 6.13 -3.01
CA ILE A 139 6.99 7.36 -2.31
C ILE A 139 5.62 7.80 -2.80
N ALA A 140 5.40 7.85 -4.12
CA ALA A 140 4.13 8.26 -4.69
C ALA A 140 2.99 7.30 -4.30
N GLY A 141 3.17 5.98 -4.44
CA GLY A 141 2.15 5.00 -4.11
C GLY A 141 1.78 4.99 -2.62
N VAL A 142 2.78 4.90 -1.73
CA VAL A 142 2.50 4.88 -0.28
C VAL A 142 2.06 6.26 0.21
N GLY A 143 2.55 7.35 -0.39
CA GLY A 143 2.19 8.71 0.02
C GLY A 143 0.81 9.17 -0.42
N LEU A 144 0.31 8.68 -1.56
CA LEU A 144 -1.01 9.06 -2.08
C LEU A 144 -2.12 8.10 -1.63
N ASP A 145 -1.83 6.82 -1.44
CA ASP A 145 -2.84 5.77 -1.22
C ASP A 145 -2.60 4.93 0.05
N GLY A 146 -1.57 5.25 0.83
CA GLY A 146 -1.21 4.55 2.06
C GLY A 146 -0.69 5.49 3.15
N ASP A 147 0.07 4.95 4.09
CA ASP A 147 0.60 5.71 5.23
C ASP A 147 2.13 5.86 5.17
N LEU A 148 2.64 6.82 4.40
CA LEU A 148 4.09 6.96 4.21
C LEU A 148 4.84 7.34 5.50
N VAL A 149 4.23 8.14 6.37
CA VAL A 149 4.88 8.69 7.58
C VAL A 149 4.64 7.81 8.81
N GLY A 150 3.50 7.11 8.88
CA GLY A 150 3.15 6.22 9.97
C GLY A 150 3.65 4.81 9.75
N THR A 151 2.85 3.95 9.12
CA THR A 151 3.17 2.51 9.01
C THR A 151 4.14 2.16 7.87
N GLY A 152 4.27 3.03 6.89
CA GLY A 152 4.97 2.77 5.63
C GLY A 152 4.29 1.72 4.76
N LYS A 153 2.98 1.47 4.93
CA LYS A 153 2.23 0.42 4.22
C LYS A 153 1.25 0.97 3.20
N LEU A 154 0.96 0.13 2.21
CA LEU A 154 0.02 0.36 1.12
C LEU A 154 -0.77 -0.92 0.83
N SER A 155 -2.05 -0.77 0.53
CA SER A 155 -2.84 -1.81 -0.12
C SER A 155 -2.68 -1.72 -1.63
N ILE A 156 -2.32 -2.83 -2.28
CA ILE A 156 -2.17 -2.84 -3.74
C ILE A 156 -3.51 -2.87 -4.50
N GLY A 157 -4.63 -2.67 -3.82
CA GLY A 157 -5.97 -2.69 -4.41
C GLY A 157 -6.97 -1.93 -3.55
N CYS A 158 -7.96 -2.63 -3.00
CA CYS A 158 -9.05 -2.04 -2.22
C CYS A 158 -8.62 -1.31 -0.94
N ASP A 159 -9.50 -0.45 -0.43
CA ASP A 159 -9.32 0.25 0.85
C ASP A 159 -9.20 -0.78 1.97
N ALA A 160 -8.02 -0.76 2.58
CA ALA A 160 -7.61 -1.59 3.70
C ALA A 160 -7.06 -0.73 4.84
N THR A 161 -7.61 0.46 5.04
CA THR A 161 -7.16 1.47 6.01
C THR A 161 -6.92 0.87 7.40
N SER A 162 -7.73 -0.10 7.86
CA SER A 162 -7.51 -0.75 9.17
C SER A 162 -6.19 -1.52 9.28
N ARG A 163 -5.55 -1.83 8.15
CA ARG A 163 -4.32 -2.61 8.02
C ARG A 163 -3.13 -1.78 7.56
N THR A 164 -3.37 -0.64 6.94
CA THR A 164 -2.34 0.27 6.40
C THR A 164 -2.18 1.54 7.22
N ALA A 165 -3.21 2.04 7.90
CA ALA A 165 -3.15 3.35 8.55
C ALA A 165 -2.65 3.29 9.98
N SER A 166 -1.84 4.27 10.36
CA SER A 166 -1.55 4.57 11.76
C SER A 166 -2.69 5.37 12.39
N THR A 167 -2.86 5.25 13.71
CA THR A 167 -3.90 5.98 14.46
C THR A 167 -3.78 7.51 14.34
N GLY A 168 -2.59 8.02 13.97
CA GLY A 168 -2.32 9.43 13.76
C GLY A 168 -2.74 9.96 12.38
N ASN A 169 -3.01 9.08 11.41
CA ASN A 169 -3.32 9.48 10.03
C ASN A 169 -4.80 9.78 9.78
N LEU A 170 -5.49 10.29 10.81
CA LEU A 170 -6.95 10.37 10.90
C LEU A 170 -7.66 11.14 9.76
N LEU A 171 -6.92 11.96 9.02
CA LEU A 171 -7.44 12.82 7.96
C LEU A 171 -6.97 12.41 6.55
N ALA A 172 -6.02 11.48 6.43
CA ALA A 172 -5.63 10.98 5.12
C ALA A 172 -6.60 9.88 4.66
N ASP A 173 -6.77 9.80 3.35
CA ASP A 173 -7.58 8.77 2.71
C ASP A 173 -6.63 7.69 2.18
N GLU A 174 -6.60 6.53 2.83
CA GLU A 174 -5.73 5.40 2.48
C GLU A 174 -6.51 4.33 1.71
N LEU A 175 -7.06 4.75 0.58
CA LEU A 175 -8.00 3.93 -0.20
C LEU A 175 -7.33 2.74 -0.92
N GLY A 176 -5.99 2.60 -0.83
CA GLY A 176 -5.23 1.67 -1.64
C GLY A 176 -5.21 2.05 -3.12
N LEU A 177 -4.51 1.28 -3.95
CA LEU A 177 -4.34 1.61 -5.38
C LEU A 177 -5.62 1.61 -6.23
N ASN A 178 -6.77 1.21 -5.69
CA ASN A 178 -8.07 1.38 -6.36
C ASN A 178 -8.68 2.78 -6.13
N GLY A 179 -8.12 3.59 -5.22
CA GLY A 179 -8.56 4.94 -4.92
C GLY A 179 -8.47 5.87 -6.13
N HIS A 180 -9.62 6.28 -6.66
CA HIS A 180 -9.67 7.13 -7.85
C HIS A 180 -9.22 8.56 -7.57
N ASN A 181 -8.48 9.18 -8.50
CA ASN A 181 -7.85 10.50 -8.39
C ASN A 181 -6.76 10.62 -7.31
N HIS A 182 -6.13 9.49 -6.98
CA HIS A 182 -4.92 9.44 -6.17
C HIS A 182 -3.73 9.04 -7.06
N PHE A 183 -3.23 7.81 -6.93
CA PHE A 183 -2.31 7.22 -7.91
C PHE A 183 -3.06 6.66 -9.13
N GLU A 184 -4.26 6.11 -8.92
CA GLU A 184 -5.12 5.67 -10.01
C GLU A 184 -5.70 6.87 -10.78
N ALA A 185 -5.78 6.72 -12.11
CA ALA A 185 -6.27 7.76 -13.02
C ALA A 185 -6.96 7.16 -14.26
N ASP A 186 -7.82 7.98 -14.85
CA ASP A 186 -8.55 7.69 -16.09
C ASP A 186 -7.62 7.48 -17.31
N ALA A 187 -8.20 6.94 -18.38
CA ALA A 187 -7.55 6.56 -19.63
C ALA A 187 -6.51 5.42 -19.46
N SER A 188 -6.79 4.51 -18.52
CA SER A 188 -6.00 3.30 -18.33
C SER A 188 -6.03 2.38 -19.56
N LEU A 189 -4.91 1.74 -19.88
CA LEU A 189 -4.79 0.91 -21.10
C LEU A 189 -5.69 -0.33 -21.11
N THR A 190 -6.05 -0.84 -19.93
CA THR A 190 -6.72 -2.15 -19.78
C THR A 190 -7.78 -2.18 -18.68
N ARG A 191 -8.11 -1.03 -18.10
CA ARG A 191 -9.12 -0.85 -17.04
C ARG A 191 -10.05 0.27 -17.46
N ASN A 192 -11.28 0.22 -16.96
CA ASN A 192 -12.24 1.28 -17.24
C ASN A 192 -11.95 2.53 -16.42
N ASP A 193 -12.41 3.67 -16.90
CA ASP A 193 -12.43 4.92 -16.14
C ASP A 193 -13.50 4.84 -15.06
N TYR A 194 -13.20 5.37 -13.87
CA TYR A 194 -14.04 5.21 -12.67
C TYR A 194 -15.49 5.66 -12.91
N PHE A 195 -15.67 6.84 -13.50
CA PHE A 195 -16.99 7.42 -13.76
C PHE A 195 -17.75 6.79 -14.93
N LEU A 196 -17.07 6.03 -15.79
CA LEU A 196 -17.68 5.36 -16.94
C LEU A 196 -18.09 3.91 -16.63
N ALA A 197 -17.68 3.38 -15.49
CA ALA A 197 -17.90 1.99 -15.11
C ALA A 197 -18.43 1.83 -13.67
N ASP A 198 -19.30 2.75 -13.23
CA ASP A 198 -19.97 2.68 -11.92
C ASP A 198 -19.00 2.48 -10.73
N GLY A 199 -17.80 3.07 -10.83
CA GLY A 199 -16.75 2.97 -9.83
C GLY A 199 -15.80 1.77 -9.96
N ASP A 200 -15.92 0.95 -11.01
CA ASP A 200 -15.02 -0.17 -11.28
C ASP A 200 -13.85 0.22 -12.20
N ASN A 201 -12.77 0.71 -11.61
CA ASN A 201 -11.52 1.12 -12.25
C ASN A 201 -10.37 0.08 -12.14
N TYR A 202 -10.64 -1.15 -11.68
CA TYR A 202 -9.57 -2.12 -11.35
C TYR A 202 -9.77 -3.56 -11.88
N ARG A 203 -11.02 -4.02 -12.07
CA ARG A 203 -11.28 -5.39 -12.57
C ARG A 203 -10.96 -5.55 -14.05
N TRP A 204 -10.82 -6.82 -14.46
CA TRP A 204 -10.56 -7.27 -15.84
C TRP A 204 -11.66 -8.23 -16.29
#